data_AF-A0A1M3CYQ1-F1
#
_entry.id   AF-A0A1M3CYQ1-F1
#
_cell.length_a   1.000
_cell.length_b   1.000
_cell.length_c   1.000
_cell.angle_alpha   90.00
_cell.angle_beta   90.00
_cell.angle_gamma   90.00
#
_symmetry.space_group_name_H-M   'P 1'
#
loop_
_entity.id
_entity.type
_entity.pdbx_description
1 polymer ?
#
loop_
_entity_poly.entity_id
_entity_poly.type
_entity_poly.pdbx_seq_one_letter_code
_entity_poly.pdbx_strand_id
1 'polypeptide(L)' 'MSKKSGYLVKTKKGKVGRSFHSRRSSVEGKTPVYLETEPLTYSDKAILCETKSLQVIGYID' A
#
# COMPACT_ATOMS: atom_id res chain seq x y z
N MET A 1 2.18 -18.98 -3.48
CA MET A 1 2.58 -17.63 -3.04
C MET A 1 1.89 -17.34 -1.73
N SER A 2 2.63 -17.17 -0.63
CA SER A 2 2.03 -16.82 0.66
C SER A 2 1.34 -15.46 0.53
N LYS A 3 0.04 -15.40 0.85
CA LYS A 3 -0.67 -14.12 1.05
C LYS A 3 0.11 -13.39 2.15
N LYS A 4 0.75 -12.27 1.78
CA LYS A 4 1.41 -11.43 2.77
C LYS A 4 0.34 -10.47 3.26
N SER A 5 0.07 -10.55 4.55
CA SER A 5 -0.81 -9.58 5.20
C SER A 5 -0.27 -8.16 5.05
N GLY A 6 -1.17 -7.19 5.13
CA GLY A 6 -0.91 -5.82 4.74
C GLY A 6 -2.03 -4.85 5.10
N TYR A 7 -1.96 -3.67 4.52
CA TYR A 7 -2.88 -2.58 4.79
C TYR A 7 -3.47 -2.05 3.49
N LEU A 8 -4.78 -1.83 3.50
CA LEU A 8 -5.41 -0.92 2.55
C LEU A 8 -5.12 0.50 3.01
N VAL A 9 -4.59 1.30 2.09
CA VAL A 9 -4.18 2.67 2.36
C VAL A 9 -4.81 3.61 1.35
N LYS A 10 -5.17 4.79 1.82
CA LYS A 10 -5.60 5.91 1.01
C LYS A 10 -4.49 6.95 0.99
N THR A 11 -4.07 7.33 -0.21
CA THR A 11 -3.08 8.39 -0.42
C THR A 11 -3.71 9.76 -0.20
N LYS A 12 -2.90 10.79 0.11
CA LYS A 12 -3.35 12.20 0.19
C LYS A 12 -4.09 12.68 -1.06
N LYS A 13 -3.83 12.08 -2.23
CA LYS A 13 -4.51 12.38 -3.51
C LYS A 13 -5.88 11.69 -3.65
N GLY A 14 -6.35 10.99 -2.61
CA GLY A 14 -7.63 10.28 -2.60
C GLY A 14 -7.60 8.89 -3.24
N LYS A 15 -6.48 8.47 -3.84
CA LYS A 15 -6.35 7.14 -4.45
C LYS A 15 -6.19 6.05 -3.40
N VAL A 16 -6.87 4.92 -3.62
CA VAL A 16 -6.77 3.71 -2.81
C VAL A 16 -5.65 2.82 -3.35
N GLY A 17 -4.98 2.14 -2.44
CA GLY A 17 -4.01 1.10 -2.78
C GLY A 17 -3.81 0.15 -1.62
N ARG A 18 -2.90 -0.79 -1.81
CA ARG A 18 -2.46 -1.73 -0.75
C ARG A 18 -0.98 -1.58 -0.50
N SER A 19 -0.57 -1.77 0.75
CA SER A 19 0.82 -1.94 1.16
C SER A 19 0.96 -3.25 1.90
N PHE A 20 2.15 -3.86 1.89
CA PHE A 20 2.38 -5.17 2.52
C PHE A 20 3.31 -5.05 3.73
N HIS A 21 3.07 -5.89 4.73
CA HIS A 21 3.82 -5.98 6.00
C HIS A 21 5.21 -6.63 5.83
N SER A 22 5.91 -6.35 4.73
CA SER A 22 7.28 -6.85 4.58
C SER A 22 8.22 -6.05 5.50
N ARG A 23 9.07 -6.75 6.27
CA ARG A 23 10.10 -6.17 7.16
C ARG A 23 11.07 -5.17 6.47
N ARG A 24 11.04 -5.07 5.14
CA ARG A 24 11.86 -4.15 4.33
C ARG A 24 11.02 -3.05 3.64
N SER A 25 9.72 -2.97 3.92
CA SER A 25 8.82 -2.10 3.13
C SER A 25 9.10 -0.62 3.35
N SER A 26 9.59 -0.17 4.50
CA SER A 26 9.90 1.24 4.71
C SER A 26 11.30 1.57 4.19
N VAL A 27 11.42 2.22 3.04
CA VAL A 27 12.69 2.77 2.55
C VAL A 27 12.68 4.26 2.87
N GLU A 28 13.54 4.71 3.79
CA GLU A 28 13.69 6.13 4.15
C GLU A 28 12.37 6.84 4.53
N GLY A 29 11.50 6.16 5.28
CA GLY A 29 10.20 6.72 5.70
C GLY A 29 9.13 6.74 4.60
N LYS A 30 9.38 6.04 3.48
CA LYS A 30 8.40 5.81 2.42
C LYS A 30 7.94 4.37 2.41
N THR A 31 6.64 4.17 2.25
CA THR A 31 5.99 2.87 2.13
C THR A 31 5.60 2.60 0.67
N PRO A 32 5.91 1.41 0.11
CA PRO A 32 5.45 0.99 -1.19
C PRO A 32 3.94 0.76 -1.16
N VAL A 33 3.25 1.44 -2.06
CA VAL A 33 1.81 1.33 -2.25
C VAL A 33 1.55 0.87 -3.67
N TYR A 34 0.82 -0.22 -3.80
CA TYR A 34 0.31 -0.74 -5.05
C TYR A 34 -1.07 -0.14 -5.25
N LEU A 35 -1.19 0.81 -6.18
CA LEU A 35 -2.46 1.51 -6.42
C LEU A 35 -3.50 0.58 -7.02
N GLU A 36 -4.75 0.77 -6.60
CA GLU A 36 -5.90 0.11 -7.21
C GLU A 36 -6.11 0.65 -8.63
N THR A 37 -6.14 -0.25 -9.61
CA THR A 37 -6.42 0.08 -11.02
C THR A 37 -7.86 -0.25 -11.40
N GLU A 38 -8.41 -1.31 -10.82
CA GLU A 38 -9.81 -1.73 -10.91
C GLU A 38 -10.24 -2.22 -9.51
N PRO A 39 -11.54 -2.31 -9.20
CA PRO A 39 -11.98 -2.78 -7.88
C PRO A 39 -11.33 -4.12 -7.52
N LEU A 40 -10.60 -4.17 -6.40
CA LEU A 40 -9.84 -5.34 -5.91
C LEU A 40 -8.62 -5.76 -6.77
N THR A 41 -8.32 -5.04 -7.85
CA THR A 41 -7.13 -5.23 -8.69
C THR A 41 -6.12 -4.12 -8.44
N TYR A 42 -4.90 -4.51 -8.09
CA TYR A 42 -3.82 -3.57 -7.78
C TYR A 42 -2.71 -3.69 -8.79
N SER A 43 -2.09 -2.56 -9.14
CA SER A 43 -0.93 -2.53 -10.04
C SER A 43 0.20 -3.41 -9.51
N ASP A 44 0.96 -4.05 -10.40
CA ASP A 44 2.19 -4.77 -10.04
C ASP A 44 3.34 -3.82 -9.65
N LYS A 45 3.24 -2.55 -10.03
CA LYS A 45 4.24 -1.53 -9.70
C LYS A 45 3.87 -0.82 -8.41
N ALA A 46 4.75 -0.88 -7.43
CA ALA A 46 4.64 -0.06 -6.23
C ALA A 46 5.11 1.37 -6.51
N ILE A 47 4.38 2.35 -5.96
CA ILE A 47 4.86 3.71 -5.80
C ILE A 47 5.32 3.91 -4.36
N LEU A 48 6.41 4.65 -4.16
CA LEU A 48 6.87 5.00 -2.81
C LEU A 48 6.10 6.25 -2.35
N CYS A 49 5.24 6.08 -1.35
CA CYS A 49 4.52 7.17 -0.71
C CYS A 49 5.11 7.44 0.67
N GLU A 50 5.17 8.70 1.11
CA GLU A 50 5.57 8.99 2.48
C GLU A 50 4.60 8.33 3.46
N THR A 51 5.12 7.57 4.43
CA THR A 51 4.27 6.80 5.36
C THR A 51 3.30 7.71 6.12
N LYS A 52 3.72 8.93 6.46
CA LYS A 52 2.89 9.94 7.13
C LYS A 52 1.74 10.47 6.27
N SER A 53 1.85 10.35 4.94
CA SER A 53 0.84 10.80 3.98
C SER A 53 -0.21 9.73 3.65
N LEU A 54 -0.03 8.51 4.17
CA LEU A 54 -0.92 7.39 3.97
C LEU A 54 -1.88 7.26 5.13
N GLN A 55 -3.17 7.20 4.81
CA GLN A 55 -4.21 6.87 5.77
C GLN A 55 -4.52 5.38 5.65
N VAL A 56 -4.38 4.62 6.72
CA VAL A 56 -4.82 3.21 6.75
C VAL A 56 -6.35 3.20 6.80
N ILE A 57 -6.97 2.50 5.85
CA ILE A 57 -8.43 2.39 5.73
C ILE A 57 -8.93 0.95 5.94
N GLY A 58 -8.02 -0.02 6.03
CA GLY A 58 -8.36 -1.41 6.26
C GLY A 58 -7.13 -2.29 6.38
N TYR A 59 -7.35 -3.52 6.82
CA TYR A 59 -6.34 -4.57 6.89
C TYR A 59 -6.64 -5.66 5.87
N ILE A 60 -5.60 -6.26 5.31
CA ILE A 60 -5.70 -7.41 4.41
C ILE A 60 -4.84 -8.53 4.97
N ASP A 61 -5.38 -9.76 4.97
CA ASP A 61 -4.72 -10.98 5.42
C ASP A 61 -4.30 -11.86 4.23
#